data_AF-A0A8J8SHI4-F1
#
_entry.id   AF-A0A8J8SHI4-F1
#
_cell.length_a   1.000
_cell.length_b   1.000
_cell.length_c   1.000
_cell.angle_alpha   90.00
_cell.angle_beta   90.00
_cell.angle_gamma   90.00
#
_symmetry.space_group_name_H-M   'P 1'
#
loop_
_entity.id
_entity.type
_entity.pdbx_description
1 polymer ?
#
loop_
_entity_poly.entity_id
_entity_poly.type
_entity_poly.pdbx_seq_one_letter_code
_entity_poly.pdbx_strand_id
1 'polypeptide(L)'
;MKKSLNSIHLVMACVLTLSLFTTNSYARAVLYEDQDITLARVLEVISGEAIKVIAYDSEGNGKVELIRMVGIETDSSQEAYMYTYKRLLGKRVMLLPDDHEASFEPLNGWLYRHVYISSKESVGEELLENGFATVNTKFETSEQYDDLMAAELRGKKEETGVWHKPETQSEIGINVNTATATELTEILEDTTYAMANALTRYRKYNAFNHVEEVKYAGEDFTKAWFDKNRYKISVVTNLNDASFEEIRSLFGDMTVGEEQATDFLQYRLFNQLDSLYEVKNIPSLKQHYSTIEPYVALYNTDTYIPTEEVKAININTASMNQIIRTCFFTHSRVNDIIKERNDQSFIIKSFGQLEKNNLLSNYGVAANSDNITFYTDINSAGLNELESLFGFIDMNDHKMEEFAKVIMDNRPYYDISNIKHKIGYRYYNLIKPYIYVDEKATEYININLADKDSAATILGMTSEDREKYLASNIRYSSSAKIKFDYDYYADSFTLYTNINKATRYELEHIEARVWKDSKYQYEKLPKVIIDDIIEFREDQPFNAKEELQDIFKEHKKTSMYTKIIDYIVFY
;
A
#
# COMPACT_ATOMS: atom_id res chain seq x y z
N MET A 1 -43.00 -28.85 39.42
CA MET A 1 -41.73 -28.93 40.17
C MET A 1 -40.77 -30.03 39.73
N LYS A 2 -41.20 -31.18 39.16
CA LYS A 2 -40.25 -32.22 38.68
C LYS A 2 -39.48 -31.88 37.39
N LYS A 3 -39.98 -30.98 36.53
CA LYS A 3 -39.29 -30.60 35.28
C LYS A 3 -38.18 -29.55 35.47
N SER A 4 -38.20 -28.74 36.53
CA SER A 4 -37.13 -27.77 36.81
C SER A 4 -35.94 -28.38 37.57
N LEU A 5 -36.16 -29.48 38.32
CA LEU A 5 -35.05 -30.21 38.98
C LEU A 5 -34.16 -30.94 37.97
N ASN A 6 -34.73 -31.50 36.89
CA ASN A 6 -33.95 -32.23 35.89
C ASN A 6 -33.05 -31.30 35.06
N SER A 7 -33.48 -30.06 34.78
CA SER A 7 -32.64 -29.07 34.10
C SER A 7 -31.50 -28.57 34.99
N ILE A 8 -31.75 -28.43 36.30
CA ILE A 8 -30.72 -28.03 37.26
C ILE A 8 -29.68 -29.14 37.44
N HIS A 9 -30.09 -30.42 37.49
CA HIS A 9 -29.14 -31.53 37.55
C HIS A 9 -28.32 -31.71 36.26
N LEU A 10 -28.89 -31.43 35.09
CA LEU A 10 -28.16 -31.49 33.82
C LEU A 10 -27.13 -30.36 33.70
N VAL A 11 -27.51 -29.13 34.10
CA VAL A 11 -26.59 -27.98 34.10
C VAL A 11 -25.50 -28.15 35.16
N MET A 12 -25.83 -28.67 36.34
CA MET A 12 -24.85 -28.92 37.39
C MET A 12 -23.90 -30.08 37.03
N ALA A 13 -24.39 -31.11 36.34
CA ALA A 13 -23.55 -32.18 35.80
C ALA A 13 -22.63 -31.69 34.68
N CYS A 14 -23.10 -30.79 33.80
CA CYS A 14 -22.26 -30.15 32.78
C CYS A 14 -21.22 -29.20 33.38
N VAL A 15 -21.55 -28.45 34.45
CA VAL A 15 -20.57 -27.59 35.14
C VAL A 15 -19.53 -28.43 35.89
N LEU A 16 -19.93 -29.56 36.49
CA LEU A 16 -19.00 -30.50 37.13
C LEU A 16 -18.10 -31.23 36.12
N THR A 17 -18.59 -31.59 34.93
CA THR A 17 -17.74 -32.16 33.88
C THR A 17 -16.83 -31.13 33.23
N LEU A 18 -17.27 -29.87 33.06
CA LEU A 18 -16.41 -28.78 32.60
C LEU A 18 -15.32 -28.40 33.62
N SER A 19 -15.58 -28.54 34.93
CA SER A 19 -14.56 -28.38 35.97
C SER A 19 -13.61 -29.58 36.12
N LEU A 20 -13.89 -30.71 35.47
CA LEU A 20 -13.01 -31.88 35.42
C LEU A 20 -12.10 -31.89 34.18
N PHE A 21 -12.33 -30.99 33.22
CA PHE A 21 -11.42 -30.78 32.06
C PHE A 21 -10.48 -29.58 32.22
N THR A 22 -10.61 -28.81 33.31
CA THR A 22 -9.45 -28.11 33.86
C THR A 22 -8.65 -29.14 34.64
N THR A 23 -7.73 -29.83 33.97
CA THR A 23 -6.61 -30.43 34.68
C THR A 23 -5.91 -29.25 35.36
N ASN A 24 -6.28 -29.00 36.62
CA ASN A 24 -5.34 -28.43 37.57
C ASN A 24 -4.12 -29.32 37.45
N SER A 25 -3.07 -28.80 36.81
CA SER A 25 -1.73 -29.31 36.98
C SER A 25 -1.59 -29.56 38.46
N TYR A 26 -1.44 -30.82 38.86
CA TYR A 26 -1.10 -31.14 40.23
C TYR A 26 0.21 -30.41 40.48
N ALA A 27 0.13 -29.24 41.10
CA ALA A 27 1.29 -28.44 41.45
C ALA A 27 2.13 -29.32 42.38
N ARG A 28 3.20 -29.89 41.85
CA ARG A 28 4.23 -30.51 42.68
C ARG A 28 4.79 -29.37 43.52
N ALA A 29 4.55 -29.42 44.83
CA ALA A 29 5.34 -28.63 45.74
C ALA A 29 6.78 -29.12 45.57
N VAL A 30 7.66 -28.28 45.02
CA VAL A 30 9.10 -28.51 45.15
C VAL A 30 9.36 -28.49 46.65
N LEU A 31 9.52 -29.67 47.24
CA LEU A 31 9.97 -29.83 48.62
C LEU A 31 11.48 -29.59 48.58
N TYR A 32 11.87 -28.36 48.86
CA TYR A 32 13.25 -27.84 48.84
C TYR A 32 14.19 -28.47 49.88
N GLU A 33 13.83 -29.59 50.51
CA GLU A 33 14.54 -30.11 51.69
C GLU A 33 15.78 -30.96 51.38
N ASP A 34 16.01 -31.40 50.12
CA ASP A 34 17.11 -32.34 49.78
C ASP A 34 17.95 -32.01 48.52
N GLN A 35 17.80 -30.84 47.88
CA GLN A 35 18.57 -30.50 46.66
C GLN A 35 19.73 -29.54 46.94
N ASP A 36 20.90 -29.80 46.34
CA ASP A 36 22.10 -28.94 46.35
C ASP A 36 21.87 -27.64 45.53
N ILE A 37 21.03 -26.75 46.07
CA ILE A 37 20.68 -25.49 45.43
C ILE A 37 21.83 -24.50 45.59
N THR A 38 22.34 -24.03 44.45
CA THR A 38 23.39 -23.00 44.42
C THR A 38 22.78 -21.63 44.13
N LEU A 39 23.00 -20.66 45.01
CA LEU A 39 22.61 -19.27 44.78
C LEU A 39 23.69 -18.54 43.99
N ALA A 40 23.29 -17.88 42.91
CA ALA A 40 24.23 -17.17 42.05
C ALA A 40 23.69 -15.82 41.59
N ARG A 41 24.60 -14.94 41.14
CA ARG A 41 24.25 -13.70 40.42
C ARG A 41 24.74 -13.77 38.99
N VAL A 42 23.88 -13.43 38.04
CA VAL A 42 24.21 -13.45 36.61
C VAL A 42 25.07 -12.24 36.28
N LEU A 43 26.27 -12.49 35.76
CA LEU A 43 27.26 -11.48 35.37
C LEU A 43 27.15 -11.13 33.88
N GLU A 44 26.87 -12.13 33.05
CA GLU A 44 26.87 -12.01 31.58
C GLU A 44 25.92 -13.06 31.01
N VAL A 45 25.22 -12.71 29.93
CA VAL A 45 24.44 -13.65 29.12
C VAL A 45 25.25 -13.90 27.85
N ILE A 46 25.54 -15.17 27.57
CA ILE A 46 26.41 -15.62 26.47
C ILE A 46 25.57 -16.00 25.24
N SER A 47 24.47 -16.72 25.47
CA SER A 47 23.43 -17.04 24.48
C SER A 47 22.08 -17.19 25.18
N GLY A 48 21.00 -17.49 24.45
CA GLY A 48 19.67 -17.71 25.07
C GLY A 48 19.67 -18.79 26.16
N GLU A 49 20.51 -19.81 26.04
CA GLU A 49 20.62 -20.94 26.97
C GLU A 49 21.92 -20.95 27.81
N ALA A 50 22.78 -19.94 27.66
CA ALA A 50 24.11 -19.93 28.29
C ALA A 50 24.38 -18.62 29.02
N ILE A 51 24.81 -18.72 30.29
CA ILE A 51 25.06 -17.57 31.16
C ILE A 51 26.36 -17.75 31.94
N LYS A 52 26.98 -16.63 32.32
CA LYS A 52 28.09 -16.58 33.26
C LYS A 52 27.61 -16.01 34.57
N VAL A 53 27.97 -16.67 35.67
CA VAL A 53 27.48 -16.32 37.00
C VAL A 53 28.62 -16.20 37.99
N ILE A 54 28.33 -15.55 39.12
CA ILE A 54 29.09 -15.72 40.36
C ILE A 54 28.22 -16.52 41.32
N ALA A 55 28.59 -17.78 41.56
CA ALA A 55 27.97 -18.68 42.51
C ALA A 55 28.59 -18.50 43.90
N TYR A 56 27.78 -18.49 44.94
CA TYR A 56 28.23 -18.30 46.32
C TYR A 56 28.17 -19.63 47.07
N ASP A 57 29.26 -19.99 47.75
CA ASP A 57 29.27 -21.12 48.69
C ASP A 57 28.55 -20.76 50.01
N SER A 58 28.43 -21.74 50.91
CA SER A 58 27.81 -21.56 52.24
C SER A 58 28.56 -20.57 53.14
N GLU A 59 29.80 -20.23 52.81
CA GLU A 59 30.64 -19.25 53.51
C GLU A 59 30.59 -17.85 52.85
N GLY A 60 29.89 -17.72 51.72
CA GLY A 60 29.72 -16.47 50.97
C GLY A 60 30.85 -16.14 49.99
N ASN A 61 31.78 -17.07 49.74
CA ASN A 61 32.83 -16.88 48.75
C ASN A 61 32.27 -17.08 47.34
N GLY A 62 32.50 -16.10 46.47
CA GLY A 62 32.00 -16.10 45.09
C GLY A 62 32.97 -16.79 44.12
N LYS A 63 32.49 -17.78 43.37
CA LYS A 63 33.21 -18.44 42.28
C LYS A 63 32.53 -18.13 40.95
N VAL A 64 33.32 -17.80 39.93
CA VAL A 64 32.80 -17.56 38.57
C VAL A 64 32.60 -18.90 37.87
N GLU A 65 31.41 -19.12 37.34
CA GLU A 65 31.02 -20.36 36.66
C GLU A 65 30.30 -20.06 35.34
N LEU A 66 30.47 -20.94 34.36
CA LEU A 66 29.76 -20.91 33.09
C LEU A 66 28.66 -21.97 33.15
N ILE A 67 27.43 -21.54 32.92
CA ILE A 67 26.23 -22.36 33.04
C ILE A 67 25.58 -22.50 31.67
N ARG A 68 25.24 -23.73 31.30
CA ARG A 68 24.34 -24.03 30.19
C ARG A 68 23.04 -24.62 30.75
N MET A 69 21.90 -24.13 30.27
CA MET A 69 20.60 -24.63 30.70
C MET A 69 20.39 -26.06 30.17
N VAL A 70 19.86 -26.94 31.02
CA VAL A 70 19.63 -28.35 30.68
C VAL A 70 18.47 -28.48 29.69
N GLY A 71 18.63 -29.34 28.68
CA GLY A 71 17.51 -29.85 27.88
C GLY A 71 16.87 -28.90 26.87
N ILE A 72 17.42 -27.70 26.66
CA ILE A 72 16.94 -26.74 25.65
C ILE A 72 18.00 -26.45 24.60
N GLU A 73 17.55 -26.11 23.39
CA GLU A 73 18.39 -25.63 22.30
C GLU A 73 17.73 -24.39 21.66
N THR A 74 18.49 -23.31 21.61
CA THR A 74 18.07 -21.97 21.16
C THR A 74 18.59 -21.63 19.77
N ASP A 75 19.42 -22.49 19.17
CA ASP A 75 20.04 -22.31 17.85
C ASP A 75 20.75 -20.96 17.65
N SER A 76 21.23 -20.35 18.75
CA SER A 76 21.80 -19.00 18.76
C SER A 76 20.81 -17.89 18.33
N SER A 77 19.50 -18.11 18.52
CA SER A 77 18.46 -17.09 18.31
C SER A 77 18.76 -15.82 19.11
N GLN A 78 18.66 -14.69 18.43
CA GLN A 78 18.86 -13.37 19.02
C GLN A 78 17.70 -13.00 19.95
N GLU A 79 16.49 -13.44 19.64
CA GLU A 79 15.29 -13.29 20.46
C GLU A 79 15.44 -14.02 21.79
N ALA A 80 15.92 -15.26 21.74
CA ALA A 80 16.23 -16.06 22.93
C ALA A 80 17.32 -15.40 23.78
N TYR A 81 18.40 -14.92 23.15
CA TYR A 81 19.43 -14.13 23.83
C TYR A 81 18.85 -12.91 24.53
N MET A 82 17.99 -12.14 23.85
CA MET A 82 17.41 -10.91 24.39
C MET A 82 16.42 -11.16 25.53
N TYR A 83 15.62 -12.24 25.43
CA TYR A 83 14.76 -12.67 26.53
C TYR A 83 15.60 -12.98 27.75
N THR A 84 16.59 -13.85 27.61
CA THR A 84 17.51 -14.27 28.68
C THR A 84 18.28 -13.08 29.24
N TYR A 85 18.75 -12.15 28.41
CA TYR A 85 19.40 -10.90 28.83
C TYR A 85 18.49 -10.05 29.71
N LYS A 86 17.29 -9.71 29.24
CA LYS A 86 16.33 -8.87 29.98
C LYS A 86 15.87 -9.54 31.27
N ARG A 87 15.70 -10.86 31.22
CA ARG A 87 15.17 -11.68 32.31
C ARG A 87 16.21 -11.92 33.40
N LEU A 88 17.45 -12.25 33.04
CA LEU A 88 18.48 -12.74 33.96
C LEU A 88 19.59 -11.77 34.31
N LEU A 89 20.00 -10.85 33.42
CA LEU A 89 21.23 -10.07 33.64
C LEU A 89 21.19 -9.29 34.96
N GLY A 90 22.24 -9.47 35.77
CA GLY A 90 22.39 -8.80 37.06
C GLY A 90 21.45 -9.31 38.16
N LYS A 91 20.53 -10.24 37.85
CA LYS A 91 19.58 -10.84 38.81
C LYS A 91 20.24 -11.96 39.62
N ARG A 92 19.63 -12.27 40.77
CA ARG A 92 19.94 -13.45 41.56
C ARG A 92 19.11 -14.62 41.05
N VAL A 93 19.77 -15.76 40.87
CA VAL A 93 19.17 -16.99 40.34
C VAL A 93 19.47 -18.15 41.27
N MET A 94 18.58 -19.14 41.27
CA MET A 94 18.83 -20.45 41.87
C MET A 94 19.28 -21.38 40.75
N LEU A 95 20.39 -22.08 40.96
CA LEU A 95 20.94 -23.08 40.06
C LEU A 95 20.77 -24.44 40.70
N LEU A 96 20.02 -25.32 40.03
CA LEU A 96 19.80 -26.69 40.48
C LEU A 96 20.56 -27.64 39.53
N PRO A 97 21.37 -28.57 40.06
CA PRO A 97 21.91 -29.66 39.26
C PRO A 97 20.80 -30.60 38.82
N ASP A 98 21.03 -31.33 37.73
CA ASP A 98 20.17 -32.43 37.32
C ASP A 98 20.69 -33.74 37.94
N ASP A 99 19.80 -34.56 38.50
CA ASP A 99 20.16 -35.86 39.09
C ASP A 99 20.87 -36.80 38.11
N HIS A 100 20.69 -36.59 36.81
CA HIS A 100 21.31 -37.36 35.74
C HIS A 100 22.42 -36.60 35.01
N GLU A 101 22.97 -35.51 35.58
CA GLU A 101 24.03 -34.70 34.94
C GLU A 101 25.24 -35.54 34.51
N ALA A 102 25.58 -36.60 35.27
CA ALA A 102 26.66 -37.52 34.93
C ALA A 102 26.45 -38.32 33.63
N SER A 103 25.22 -38.37 33.12
CA SER A 103 24.87 -39.02 31.85
C SER A 103 25.03 -38.09 30.63
N PHE A 104 25.18 -36.78 30.85
CA PHE A 104 25.31 -35.80 29.77
C PHE A 104 26.73 -35.73 29.22
N GLU A 105 26.88 -35.37 27.95
CA GLU A 105 28.21 -35.14 27.37
C GLU A 105 28.89 -33.95 28.07
N PRO A 106 30.07 -34.14 28.69
CA PRO A 106 30.72 -33.10 29.46
C PRO A 106 31.21 -31.97 28.55
N LEU A 107 30.88 -30.72 28.93
CA LEU A 107 31.38 -29.52 28.29
C LEU A 107 32.53 -28.94 29.13
N ASN A 108 33.73 -28.86 28.55
CA ASN A 108 34.91 -28.38 29.27
C ASN A 108 34.71 -26.97 29.82
N GLY A 109 34.68 -26.85 31.15
CA GLY A 109 34.55 -25.57 31.86
C GLY A 109 33.10 -25.08 32.04
N TRP A 110 32.10 -25.87 31.63
CA TRP A 110 30.68 -25.54 31.77
C TRP A 110 29.99 -26.51 32.74
N LEU A 111 28.95 -26.02 33.40
CA LEU A 111 28.06 -26.80 34.25
C LEU A 111 26.65 -26.79 33.64
N TYR A 112 25.96 -27.92 33.68
CA TYR A 112 24.57 -27.98 33.25
C TYR A 112 23.65 -27.73 34.44
N ARG A 113 22.82 -26.69 34.40
CA ARG A 113 21.92 -26.36 35.52
C ARG A 113 20.53 -25.98 35.03
N HIS A 114 19.53 -26.33 35.83
CA HIS A 114 18.22 -25.72 35.79
C HIS A 114 18.29 -24.35 36.47
N VAL A 115 17.77 -23.30 35.82
CA VAL A 115 17.91 -21.91 36.28
C VAL A 115 16.55 -21.34 36.67
N TYR A 116 16.43 -20.75 37.86
CA TYR A 116 15.17 -20.18 38.36
C TYR A 116 15.32 -18.73 38.87
N ILE A 117 14.31 -17.88 38.62
CA ILE A 117 14.18 -16.53 39.21
C ILE A 117 12.93 -16.46 40.09
N SER A 118 13.01 -17.05 41.29
CA SER A 118 11.93 -17.03 42.30
C SER A 118 10.57 -17.60 41.85
N SER A 119 10.53 -18.26 40.69
CA SER A 119 9.39 -18.93 40.07
C SER A 119 9.42 -20.44 40.37
N LYS A 120 8.29 -21.11 40.13
CA LYS A 120 8.22 -22.58 40.13
C LYS A 120 8.70 -23.22 38.82
N GLU A 121 8.63 -22.46 37.73
CA GLU A 121 9.09 -22.85 36.40
C GLU A 121 10.52 -22.39 36.19
N SER A 122 11.32 -23.23 35.54
CA SER A 122 12.68 -22.88 35.14
C SER A 122 12.65 -21.87 33.99
N VAL A 123 13.72 -21.10 33.84
CA VAL A 123 13.89 -20.19 32.70
C VAL A 123 13.95 -20.97 31.38
N GLY A 124 14.38 -22.23 31.42
CA GLY A 124 14.33 -23.11 30.25
C GLY A 124 12.90 -23.44 29.82
N GLU A 125 12.02 -23.73 30.78
CA GLU A 125 10.58 -23.87 30.53
C GLU A 125 9.98 -22.55 30.01
N GLU A 126 10.31 -21.41 30.63
CA GLU A 126 9.86 -20.08 30.16
C GLU A 126 10.27 -19.85 28.69
N LEU A 127 11.51 -20.18 28.31
CA LEU A 127 12.00 -20.05 26.94
C LEU A 127 11.25 -20.97 25.96
N LEU A 128 10.94 -22.21 26.34
CA LEU A 128 10.18 -23.15 25.51
C LEU A 128 8.72 -22.72 25.33
N GLU A 129 8.06 -22.26 26.40
CA GLU A 129 6.68 -21.78 26.36
C GLU A 129 6.51 -20.54 25.48
N ASN A 130 7.49 -19.64 25.51
CA ASN A 130 7.48 -18.44 24.69
C ASN A 130 8.00 -18.70 23.25
N GLY A 131 8.38 -19.93 22.94
CA GLY A 131 8.89 -20.32 21.63
C GLY A 131 10.26 -19.71 21.30
N PHE A 132 11.12 -19.48 22.29
CA PHE A 132 12.50 -19.03 22.08
C PHE A 132 13.51 -20.18 22.08
N ALA A 133 13.06 -21.41 22.32
CA ALA A 133 13.89 -22.61 22.31
C ALA A 133 13.09 -23.82 21.81
N THR A 134 13.80 -24.91 21.55
CA THR A 134 13.26 -26.26 21.29
C THR A 134 13.83 -27.25 22.31
N VAL A 135 13.13 -28.38 22.53
CA VAL A 135 13.64 -29.42 23.44
C VAL A 135 14.82 -30.15 22.79
N ASN A 136 15.94 -30.23 23.50
CA ASN A 136 17.09 -30.99 23.04
C ASN A 136 16.97 -32.46 23.48
N THR A 137 16.68 -33.34 22.52
CA THR A 137 16.46 -34.78 22.77
C THR A 137 17.66 -35.51 23.35
N LYS A 138 18.87 -34.92 23.30
CA LYS A 138 20.07 -35.49 23.94
C LYS A 138 19.99 -35.53 25.46
N PHE A 139 19.04 -34.80 26.05
CA PHE A 139 18.79 -34.76 27.49
C PHE A 139 17.53 -35.54 27.88
N GLU A 140 17.11 -36.54 27.10
CA GLU A 140 15.94 -37.39 27.40
C GLU A 140 16.00 -38.08 28.78
N THR A 141 17.19 -38.22 29.35
CA THR A 141 17.43 -38.78 30.69
C THR A 141 17.30 -37.75 31.82
N SER A 142 17.14 -36.45 31.51
CA SER A 142 16.96 -35.39 32.52
C SER A 142 15.67 -35.61 33.32
N GLU A 143 15.71 -35.32 34.61
CA GLU A 143 14.53 -35.43 35.47
C GLU A 143 13.41 -34.43 35.09
N GLN A 144 13.74 -33.33 34.40
CA GLN A 144 12.79 -32.31 33.95
C GLN A 144 12.40 -32.47 32.48
N TYR A 145 12.84 -33.53 31.81
CA TYR A 145 12.62 -33.69 30.37
C TYR A 145 11.13 -33.68 30.00
N ASP A 146 10.28 -34.35 30.77
CA ASP A 146 8.82 -34.37 30.55
C ASP A 146 8.19 -32.98 30.75
N ASP A 147 8.68 -32.19 31.71
CA ASP A 147 8.21 -30.83 31.96
C ASP A 147 8.63 -29.87 30.84
N LEU A 148 9.86 -30.01 30.32
CA LEU A 148 10.35 -29.29 29.14
C LEU A 148 9.54 -29.65 27.89
N MET A 149 9.26 -30.94 27.66
CA MET A 149 8.38 -31.36 26.57
C MET A 149 6.98 -30.76 26.72
N ALA A 150 6.43 -30.72 27.93
CA ALA A 150 5.14 -30.11 28.19
C ALA A 150 5.15 -28.59 27.94
N ALA A 151 6.24 -27.89 28.30
CA ALA A 151 6.45 -26.47 28.03
C ALA A 151 6.53 -26.18 26.53
N GLU A 152 7.28 -26.98 25.77
CA GLU A 152 7.35 -26.87 24.31
C GLU A 152 5.99 -27.15 23.66
N LEU A 153 5.23 -28.12 24.16
CA LEU A 153 3.87 -28.38 23.70
C LEU A 153 2.91 -27.22 23.99
N ARG A 154 3.09 -26.49 25.11
CA ARG A 154 2.34 -25.27 25.40
C ARG A 154 2.69 -24.16 24.40
N GLY A 155 3.97 -23.90 24.16
CA GLY A 155 4.40 -22.94 23.13
C GLY A 155 3.90 -23.30 21.73
N LYS A 156 3.92 -24.59 21.36
CA LYS A 156 3.34 -25.11 20.11
C LYS A 156 1.82 -24.93 20.01
N LYS A 157 1.11 -25.01 21.13
CA LYS A 157 -0.35 -24.85 21.20
C LYS A 157 -0.76 -23.38 21.15
N GLU A 158 0.04 -22.50 21.74
CA GLU A 158 -0.19 -21.06 21.77
C GLU A 158 0.41 -20.35 20.55
N GLU A 159 1.11 -21.09 19.67
CA GLU A 159 1.74 -20.59 18.45
C GLU A 159 2.62 -19.35 18.73
N THR A 160 3.46 -19.46 19.76
CA THR A 160 4.38 -18.41 20.22
C THR A 160 5.79 -18.66 19.67
N GLY A 161 6.55 -17.57 19.44
CA GLY A 161 7.95 -17.63 19.01
C GLY A 161 8.18 -18.49 17.76
N VAL A 162 9.14 -19.43 17.79
CA VAL A 162 9.46 -20.37 16.70
C VAL A 162 8.30 -21.29 16.30
N TRP A 163 7.28 -21.41 17.16
CA TRP A 163 6.08 -22.21 16.89
C TRP A 163 4.92 -21.39 16.34
N HIS A 164 5.08 -20.06 16.28
CA HIS A 164 4.17 -19.20 15.56
C HIS A 164 4.08 -19.68 14.12
N LYS A 165 2.95 -20.30 13.79
CA LYS A 165 2.56 -20.50 12.41
C LYS A 165 1.79 -19.25 12.06
N PRO A 166 2.38 -18.30 11.32
CA PRO A 166 1.62 -17.13 10.91
C PRO A 166 0.33 -17.60 10.25
N GLU A 167 -0.82 -17.14 10.75
CA GLU A 167 -2.15 -17.37 10.18
C GLU A 167 -2.17 -16.81 8.75
N THR A 168 -1.58 -17.50 7.77
CA THR A 168 -1.54 -17.06 6.36
C THR A 168 -1.35 -15.55 6.18
N GLN A 169 -0.48 -14.93 6.98
CA GLN A 169 0.11 -13.67 6.58
C GLN A 169 1.26 -14.05 5.65
N SER A 170 0.94 -14.24 4.37
CA SER A 170 1.45 -13.32 3.35
C SER A 170 2.84 -12.74 3.72
N GLU A 171 3.84 -13.59 3.87
CA GLU A 171 5.19 -13.14 4.14
C GLU A 171 5.71 -12.49 2.86
N ILE A 172 6.10 -11.21 3.02
CA ILE A 172 6.86 -10.35 2.12
C ILE A 172 6.03 -9.28 1.37
N GLY A 173 5.88 -8.12 2.01
CA GLY A 173 5.56 -6.85 1.38
C GLY A 173 6.78 -6.33 0.62
N ILE A 174 6.64 -5.97 -0.65
CA ILE A 174 7.65 -5.28 -1.45
C ILE A 174 7.17 -3.86 -1.68
N ASN A 175 8.05 -2.88 -1.47
CA ASN A 175 7.70 -1.50 -1.78
C ASN A 175 7.79 -1.29 -3.29
N VAL A 176 6.62 -1.25 -3.96
CA VAL A 176 6.54 -1.18 -5.43
C VAL A 176 7.04 0.16 -5.96
N ASN A 177 7.23 1.19 -5.14
CA ASN A 177 7.81 2.47 -5.54
C ASN A 177 9.34 2.43 -5.68
N THR A 178 10.01 1.50 -5.00
CA THR A 178 11.49 1.47 -4.92
C THR A 178 12.10 0.16 -5.43
N ALA A 179 11.38 -0.96 -5.34
CA ALA A 179 11.90 -2.29 -5.66
C ALA A 179 12.41 -2.48 -7.10
N THR A 180 13.53 -3.13 -7.31
CA THR A 180 14.05 -3.45 -8.65
C THR A 180 13.12 -4.42 -9.43
N ALA A 181 13.28 -4.47 -10.75
CA ALA A 181 12.52 -5.42 -11.58
C ALA A 181 12.82 -6.89 -11.20
N THR A 182 14.04 -7.18 -10.71
CA THR A 182 14.42 -8.49 -10.21
C THR A 182 13.63 -8.84 -8.94
N GLU A 183 13.63 -7.95 -7.94
CA GLU A 183 12.90 -8.15 -6.68
C GLU A 183 11.40 -8.33 -6.91
N LEU A 184 10.81 -7.53 -7.81
CA LEU A 184 9.40 -7.67 -8.20
C LEU A 184 9.11 -9.03 -8.85
N THR A 185 10.04 -9.56 -9.64
CA THR A 185 9.89 -10.88 -10.29
C THR A 185 10.03 -12.03 -9.29
N GLU A 186 10.88 -11.85 -8.27
CA GLU A 186 11.15 -12.87 -7.24
C GLU A 186 10.01 -12.97 -6.22
N ILE A 187 9.42 -11.85 -5.84
CA ILE A 187 8.43 -11.76 -4.75
C ILE A 187 6.99 -11.91 -5.27
N LEU A 188 6.66 -11.28 -6.39
CA LEU A 188 5.30 -11.25 -6.91
C LEU A 188 5.02 -12.47 -7.79
N GLU A 189 3.97 -13.20 -7.44
CA GLU A 189 3.56 -14.41 -8.14
C GLU A 189 3.04 -14.13 -9.55
N ASP A 190 3.31 -15.06 -10.46
CA ASP A 190 2.95 -14.99 -11.89
C ASP A 190 3.42 -13.70 -12.57
N THR A 191 4.49 -13.09 -12.06
CA THR A 191 5.05 -11.83 -12.57
C THR A 191 6.23 -12.12 -13.48
N THR A 192 6.11 -11.77 -14.75
CA THR A 192 7.23 -11.87 -15.69
C THR A 192 8.17 -10.66 -15.54
N TYR A 193 9.43 -10.81 -15.96
CA TYR A 193 10.35 -9.67 -16.00
C TYR A 193 9.83 -8.50 -16.87
N ALA A 194 9.01 -8.79 -17.89
CA ALA A 194 8.37 -7.75 -18.71
C ALA A 194 7.34 -6.95 -17.91
N MET A 195 6.51 -7.63 -17.12
CA MET A 195 5.57 -6.99 -16.18
C MET A 195 6.31 -6.20 -15.11
N ALA A 196 7.32 -6.77 -14.46
CA ALA A 196 8.15 -6.06 -13.48
C ALA A 196 8.80 -4.79 -14.08
N ASN A 197 9.26 -4.85 -15.33
CA ASN A 197 9.73 -3.66 -16.05
C ASN A 197 8.63 -2.64 -16.32
N ALA A 198 7.39 -3.07 -16.54
CA ALA A 198 6.26 -2.16 -16.71
C ALA A 198 5.97 -1.38 -15.42
N LEU A 199 6.00 -2.03 -14.25
CA LEU A 199 5.88 -1.37 -12.94
C LEU A 199 7.01 -0.38 -12.69
N THR A 200 8.27 -0.81 -12.88
CA THR A 200 9.44 0.08 -12.67
C THR A 200 9.49 1.24 -13.66
N ARG A 201 8.99 1.05 -14.90
CA ARG A 201 8.83 2.15 -15.85
C ARG A 201 7.70 3.07 -15.43
N TYR A 202 6.51 2.56 -15.12
CA TYR A 202 5.37 3.38 -14.72
C TYR A 202 5.75 4.28 -13.54
N ARG A 203 6.32 3.70 -12.48
CA ARG A 203 6.68 4.45 -11.27
C ARG A 203 7.75 5.51 -11.45
N LYS A 204 8.58 5.37 -12.49
CA LYS A 204 9.55 6.39 -12.86
C LYS A 204 8.86 7.71 -13.21
N TYR A 205 7.63 7.64 -13.73
CA TYR A 205 6.82 8.80 -14.10
C TYR A 205 5.83 9.18 -13.00
N ASN A 206 5.20 8.20 -12.32
CA ASN A 206 4.23 8.43 -11.25
C ASN A 206 4.45 7.44 -10.11
N ALA A 207 4.86 7.89 -8.93
CA ALA A 207 4.84 7.02 -7.76
C ALA A 207 3.42 6.45 -7.58
N PHE A 208 3.33 5.16 -7.25
CA PHE A 208 2.08 4.54 -6.87
C PHE A 208 1.63 5.12 -5.53
N ASN A 209 0.52 5.85 -5.55
CA ASN A 209 -0.09 6.42 -4.35
C ASN A 209 -0.88 5.37 -3.58
N HIS A 210 -1.41 4.36 -4.28
CA HIS A 210 -2.15 3.26 -3.70
C HIS A 210 -1.75 1.96 -4.39
N VAL A 211 -1.77 0.84 -3.66
CA VAL A 211 -1.43 -0.50 -4.18
C VAL A 211 -2.24 -0.84 -5.43
N GLU A 212 -3.51 -0.43 -5.47
CA GLU A 212 -4.44 -0.62 -6.58
C GLU A 212 -3.94 -0.02 -7.91
N GLU A 213 -3.14 1.06 -7.85
CA GLU A 213 -2.62 1.75 -9.03
C GLU A 213 -1.62 0.90 -9.83
N VAL A 214 -1.09 -0.20 -9.29
CA VAL A 214 -0.22 -1.13 -10.03
C VAL A 214 -0.88 -1.67 -11.30
N LYS A 215 -2.23 -1.72 -11.33
CA LYS A 215 -3.01 -2.12 -12.51
C LYS A 215 -2.81 -1.17 -13.69
N TYR A 216 -2.42 0.09 -13.45
CA TYR A 216 -2.14 1.07 -14.50
C TYR A 216 -0.80 0.88 -15.22
N ALA A 217 0.08 0.03 -14.67
CA ALA A 217 1.36 -0.21 -15.31
C ALA A 217 1.25 -0.99 -16.63
N GLY A 218 0.12 -1.65 -16.92
CA GLY A 218 -0.12 -2.35 -18.19
C GLY A 218 -1.32 -3.31 -18.16
N GLU A 219 -1.73 -3.76 -19.34
CA GLU A 219 -2.89 -4.66 -19.52
C GLU A 219 -2.70 -6.05 -18.89
N ASP A 220 -1.45 -6.45 -18.62
CA ASP A 220 -1.13 -7.75 -18.02
C ASP A 220 -1.45 -7.82 -16.51
N PHE A 221 -1.69 -6.68 -15.85
CA PHE A 221 -2.01 -6.60 -14.41
C PHE A 221 -3.51 -6.78 -14.16
N THR A 222 -4.01 -7.96 -14.49
CA THR A 222 -5.42 -8.32 -14.32
C THR A 222 -5.86 -8.35 -12.86
N LYS A 223 -7.17 -8.29 -12.60
CA LYS A 223 -7.74 -8.50 -11.26
C LYS A 223 -7.26 -9.80 -10.62
N ALA A 224 -7.16 -10.90 -11.37
CA ALA A 224 -6.71 -12.19 -10.85
C ALA A 224 -5.24 -12.14 -10.39
N TRP A 225 -4.37 -11.47 -11.16
CA TRP A 225 -2.98 -11.24 -10.75
C TRP A 225 -2.92 -10.34 -9.51
N PHE A 226 -3.74 -9.28 -9.48
CA PHE A 226 -3.79 -8.34 -8.37
C PHE A 226 -4.27 -9.00 -7.07
N ASP A 227 -5.37 -9.76 -7.11
CA ASP A 227 -5.90 -10.48 -5.94
C ASP A 227 -4.85 -11.43 -5.34
N LYS A 228 -3.99 -12.01 -6.19
CA LYS A 228 -2.89 -12.92 -5.79
C LYS A 228 -1.72 -12.19 -5.13
N ASN A 229 -1.51 -10.92 -5.45
CA ASN A 229 -0.29 -10.18 -5.11
C ASN A 229 -0.52 -8.97 -4.21
N ARG A 230 -1.76 -8.48 -4.06
CA ARG A 230 -2.08 -7.23 -3.33
C ARG A 230 -1.53 -7.20 -1.91
N TYR A 231 -1.51 -8.34 -1.23
CA TYR A 231 -1.02 -8.47 0.14
C TYR A 231 0.53 -8.46 0.22
N LYS A 232 1.21 -8.63 -0.90
CA LYS A 232 2.67 -8.58 -1.03
C LYS A 232 3.16 -7.21 -1.45
N ILE A 233 2.30 -6.22 -1.66
CA ILE A 233 2.70 -4.94 -2.22
C ILE A 233 2.44 -3.86 -1.17
N SER A 234 3.43 -3.00 -0.94
CA SER A 234 3.27 -1.74 -0.24
C SER A 234 3.68 -0.58 -1.14
N VAL A 235 3.08 0.58 -0.87
CA VAL A 235 3.46 1.86 -1.49
C VAL A 235 4.27 2.73 -0.53
N VAL A 236 4.07 2.51 0.78
CA VAL A 236 4.82 3.10 1.89
C VAL A 236 5.18 1.99 2.87
N THR A 237 6.43 1.96 3.30
CA THR A 237 6.97 0.95 4.20
C THR A 237 6.87 1.39 5.65
N ASN A 238 6.16 0.62 6.48
CA ASN A 238 6.12 0.83 7.92
C ASN A 238 7.41 0.31 8.57
N LEU A 239 8.33 1.20 8.89
CA LEU A 239 9.64 0.87 9.44
C LEU A 239 9.61 0.11 10.77
N ASN A 240 8.53 0.21 11.56
CA ASN A 240 8.39 -0.54 12.80
C ASN A 240 8.13 -2.03 12.58
N ASP A 241 7.36 -2.38 11.54
CA ASP A 241 6.84 -3.74 11.36
C ASP A 241 7.28 -4.41 10.04
N ALA A 242 7.87 -3.63 9.13
CA ALA A 242 8.26 -4.09 7.80
C ALA A 242 9.19 -5.31 7.84
N SER A 243 9.00 -6.21 6.87
CA SER A 243 9.83 -7.38 6.69
C SER A 243 11.21 -7.02 6.13
N PHE A 244 12.15 -7.96 6.21
CA PHE A 244 13.47 -7.80 5.60
C PHE A 244 13.38 -7.42 4.13
N GLU A 245 12.57 -8.14 3.37
CA GLU A 245 12.40 -7.94 1.92
C GLU A 245 11.76 -6.58 1.60
N GLU A 246 10.82 -6.11 2.42
CA GLU A 246 10.22 -4.79 2.24
C GLU A 246 11.25 -3.69 2.42
N ILE A 247 12.03 -3.77 3.51
CA ILE A 247 13.09 -2.81 3.82
C ILE A 247 14.16 -2.86 2.74
N ARG A 248 14.59 -4.06 2.33
CA ARG A 248 15.58 -4.26 1.27
C ARG A 248 15.16 -3.57 -0.03
N SER A 249 13.88 -3.68 -0.37
CA SER A 249 13.33 -3.10 -1.59
C SER A 249 13.36 -1.56 -1.63
N LEU A 250 13.58 -0.88 -0.50
CA LEU A 250 13.69 0.59 -0.44
C LEU A 250 14.93 1.14 -1.16
N PHE A 251 16.00 0.35 -1.28
CA PHE A 251 17.31 0.87 -1.69
C PHE A 251 17.58 0.79 -3.19
N GLY A 252 16.75 0.08 -3.96
CA GLY A 252 16.84 0.02 -5.43
C GLY A 252 18.14 -0.60 -5.98
N ASP A 253 18.93 -1.23 -5.11
CA ASP A 253 20.14 -2.01 -5.43
C ASP A 253 20.15 -3.22 -4.49
N MET A 254 20.26 -4.44 -5.05
CA MET A 254 20.15 -5.66 -4.25
C MET A 254 21.27 -5.82 -3.22
N THR A 255 22.49 -5.41 -3.55
CA THR A 255 23.65 -5.61 -2.66
C THR A 255 23.62 -4.60 -1.53
N VAL A 256 23.38 -3.33 -1.88
CA VAL A 256 23.23 -2.26 -0.90
C VAL A 256 22.00 -2.53 -0.04
N GLY A 257 20.88 -2.92 -0.65
CA GLY A 257 19.65 -3.20 0.06
C GLY A 257 19.77 -4.31 1.10
N GLU A 258 20.49 -5.39 0.78
CA GLU A 258 20.71 -6.51 1.71
C GLU A 258 21.50 -6.07 2.95
N GLU A 259 22.59 -5.32 2.76
CA GLU A 259 23.38 -4.74 3.84
C GLU A 259 22.54 -3.76 4.68
N GLN A 260 21.87 -2.81 4.04
CA GLN A 260 21.09 -1.77 4.74
C GLN A 260 19.89 -2.35 5.48
N ALA A 261 19.19 -3.33 4.91
CA ALA A 261 18.07 -3.99 5.57
C ALA A 261 18.52 -4.80 6.77
N THR A 262 19.63 -5.53 6.66
CA THR A 262 20.23 -6.27 7.77
C THR A 262 20.57 -5.33 8.92
N ASP A 263 21.30 -4.26 8.64
CA ASP A 263 21.73 -3.27 9.65
C ASP A 263 20.53 -2.56 10.28
N PHE A 264 19.53 -2.19 9.49
CA PHE A 264 18.32 -1.54 10.00
C PHE A 264 17.50 -2.48 10.89
N LEU A 265 17.31 -3.73 10.48
CA LEU A 265 16.61 -4.72 11.32
C LEU A 265 17.36 -4.94 12.63
N GLN A 266 18.69 -5.06 12.59
CA GLN A 266 19.51 -5.12 13.79
C GLN A 266 19.33 -3.89 14.67
N TYR A 267 19.29 -2.69 14.10
CA TYR A 267 19.03 -1.46 14.85
C TYR A 267 17.65 -1.49 15.54
N ARG A 268 16.61 -1.91 14.81
CA ARG A 268 15.23 -2.02 15.29
C ARG A 268 15.06 -3.04 16.44
N LEU A 269 15.93 -4.05 16.53
CA LEU A 269 15.92 -5.00 17.66
C LEU A 269 16.27 -4.35 19.01
N PHE A 270 17.05 -3.27 19.00
CA PHE A 270 17.56 -2.62 20.22
C PHE A 270 17.00 -1.22 20.45
N ASN A 271 16.33 -0.62 19.47
CA ASN A 271 15.89 0.76 19.51
C ASN A 271 14.44 0.86 19.01
N GLN A 272 13.61 1.59 19.75
CA GLN A 272 12.26 1.95 19.32
C GLN A 272 12.35 3.15 18.38
N LEU A 273 11.57 3.15 17.29
CA LEU A 273 11.48 4.27 16.37
C LEU A 273 10.26 5.12 16.73
N ASP A 274 10.50 6.24 17.38
CA ASP A 274 9.45 7.15 17.82
C ASP A 274 9.27 8.34 16.85
N SER A 275 10.25 8.58 15.97
CA SER A 275 10.12 9.60 14.91
C SER A 275 10.92 9.28 13.64
N LEU A 276 10.41 9.69 12.48
CA LEU A 276 11.15 9.63 11.21
C LEU A 276 12.43 10.49 11.24
N TYR A 277 12.48 11.51 12.12
CA TYR A 277 13.69 12.31 12.32
C TYR A 277 14.84 11.47 12.90
N GLU A 278 14.55 10.50 13.77
CA GLU A 278 15.54 9.58 14.33
C GLU A 278 16.07 8.60 13.29
N VAL A 279 15.21 8.15 12.38
CA VAL A 279 15.54 7.24 11.27
C VAL A 279 16.66 7.80 10.40
N LYS A 280 16.66 9.12 10.13
CA LYS A 280 17.73 9.82 9.40
C LYS A 280 19.12 9.66 10.03
N ASN A 281 19.19 9.41 11.32
CA ASN A 281 20.45 9.31 12.07
C ASN A 281 20.94 7.86 12.22
N ILE A 282 20.18 6.87 11.76
CA ILE A 282 20.61 5.48 11.73
C ILE A 282 21.78 5.35 10.74
N PRO A 283 22.96 4.84 11.14
CA PRO A 283 24.15 4.83 10.29
C PRO A 283 23.93 4.21 8.90
N SER A 284 23.19 3.11 8.83
CA SER A 284 22.82 2.43 7.58
C SER A 284 21.94 3.31 6.67
N LEU A 285 20.88 3.89 7.23
CA LEU A 285 19.95 4.71 6.45
C LEU A 285 20.47 6.11 6.12
N LYS A 286 21.42 6.64 6.89
CA LYS A 286 21.82 8.06 6.83
C LYS A 286 22.20 8.55 5.44
N GLN A 287 22.88 7.73 4.63
CA GLN A 287 23.31 8.11 3.29
C GLN A 287 22.20 7.99 2.24
N HIS A 288 21.18 7.17 2.51
CA HIS A 288 20.09 6.85 1.58
C HIS A 288 18.74 7.46 2.00
N TYR A 289 18.67 8.06 3.19
CA TYR A 289 17.43 8.53 3.80
C TYR A 289 16.65 9.47 2.89
N SER A 290 17.29 10.43 2.25
CA SER A 290 16.61 11.37 1.33
C SER A 290 15.93 10.69 0.14
N THR A 291 16.39 9.51 -0.26
CA THR A 291 15.83 8.75 -1.37
C THR A 291 14.61 7.92 -0.94
N ILE A 292 14.63 7.43 0.31
CA ILE A 292 13.59 6.55 0.84
C ILE A 292 12.54 7.30 1.67
N GLU A 293 12.85 8.50 2.16
CA GLU A 293 12.00 9.33 3.03
C GLU A 293 10.54 9.46 2.55
N PRO A 294 10.24 9.64 1.25
CA PRO A 294 8.86 9.71 0.78
C PRO A 294 8.10 8.38 0.95
N TYR A 295 8.81 7.25 0.98
CA TYR A 295 8.23 5.90 0.90
C TYR A 295 8.27 5.16 2.23
N VAL A 296 8.48 5.86 3.35
CA VAL A 296 8.55 5.26 4.68
C VAL A 296 7.63 5.95 5.68
N ALA A 297 7.09 5.17 6.62
CA ALA A 297 6.29 5.62 7.75
C ALA A 297 6.63 4.82 9.01
N LEU A 298 6.12 5.25 10.18
CA LEU A 298 6.24 4.52 11.44
C LEU A 298 4.96 3.76 11.84
N TYR A 299 3.94 3.85 11.00
CA TYR A 299 2.62 3.25 11.20
C TYR A 299 2.10 2.77 9.85
N ASN A 300 1.12 1.87 9.86
CA ASN A 300 0.50 1.37 8.64
C ASN A 300 -0.20 2.48 7.88
N THR A 301 0.15 2.63 6.61
CA THR A 301 -0.45 3.59 5.68
C THR A 301 -0.65 2.92 4.35
N ASP A 302 -1.90 2.81 3.92
CA ASP A 302 -2.24 2.19 2.63
C ASP A 302 -2.10 3.17 1.45
N THR A 303 -1.85 4.45 1.76
CA THR A 303 -1.76 5.54 0.80
C THR A 303 -0.43 6.27 0.95
N TYR A 304 0.34 6.33 -0.13
CA TYR A 304 1.44 7.28 -0.28
C TYR A 304 0.86 8.66 -0.62
N ILE A 305 1.22 9.65 0.19
CA ILE A 305 0.89 11.05 -0.06
C ILE A 305 2.18 11.69 -0.58
N PRO A 306 2.21 12.16 -1.84
CA PRO A 306 3.38 12.83 -2.39
C PRO A 306 3.87 13.95 -1.48
N THR A 307 5.12 13.82 -1.01
CA THR A 307 5.79 14.86 -0.20
C THR A 307 6.12 16.10 -1.04
N GLU A 308 6.20 15.93 -2.35
CA GLU A 308 6.27 16.99 -3.35
C GLU A 308 4.95 17.04 -4.13
N GLU A 309 4.43 18.24 -4.35
CA GLU A 309 3.20 18.49 -5.09
C GLU A 309 3.20 17.78 -6.46
N VAL A 310 2.04 17.23 -6.86
CA VAL A 310 1.82 16.60 -8.18
C VAL A 310 2.49 17.46 -9.25
N LYS A 311 3.45 16.89 -9.96
CA LYS A 311 4.26 17.60 -10.97
C LYS A 311 3.47 17.80 -12.26
N ALA A 312 2.15 17.96 -12.20
CA ALA A 312 1.36 18.23 -13.38
C ALA A 312 1.88 19.50 -14.07
N ILE A 313 2.00 19.44 -15.40
CA ILE A 313 2.34 20.61 -16.21
C ILE A 313 1.30 20.78 -17.31
N ASN A 314 1.02 22.03 -17.63
CA ASN A 314 0.27 22.36 -18.82
C ASN A 314 1.15 22.19 -20.06
N ILE A 315 0.90 21.14 -20.84
CA ILE A 315 1.75 20.77 -21.98
C ILE A 315 1.81 21.85 -23.08
N ASN A 316 0.82 22.74 -23.12
CA ASN A 316 0.76 23.82 -24.10
C ASN A 316 1.67 24.99 -23.76
N THR A 317 2.01 25.16 -22.48
CA THR A 317 2.75 26.34 -22.00
C THR A 317 4.07 25.98 -21.31
N ALA A 318 4.25 24.74 -20.87
CA ALA A 318 5.46 24.32 -20.17
C ALA A 318 6.73 24.52 -21.01
N SER A 319 7.84 24.89 -20.37
CA SER A 319 9.16 24.96 -21.01
C SER A 319 9.66 23.56 -21.39
N MET A 320 10.65 23.48 -22.30
CA MET A 320 11.30 22.20 -22.61
C MET A 320 11.84 21.50 -21.34
N ASN A 321 12.44 22.26 -20.43
CA ASN A 321 12.97 21.70 -19.18
C ASN A 321 11.87 21.17 -18.27
N GLN A 322 10.75 21.87 -18.14
CA GLN A 322 9.60 21.41 -17.37
C GLN A 322 9.02 20.12 -17.97
N ILE A 323 8.87 20.02 -19.30
CA ILE A 323 8.38 18.80 -19.97
C ILE A 323 9.36 17.64 -19.78
N ILE A 324 10.66 17.85 -19.96
CA ILE A 324 11.66 16.79 -19.78
C ILE A 324 11.70 16.31 -18.33
N ARG A 325 11.67 17.22 -17.36
CA ARG A 325 11.77 16.85 -15.93
C ARG A 325 10.52 16.15 -15.41
N THR A 326 9.36 16.54 -15.92
CA THR A 326 8.07 16.04 -15.46
C THR A 326 7.67 14.75 -16.19
N CYS A 327 7.73 14.77 -17.51
CA CYS A 327 7.25 13.66 -18.34
C CYS A 327 8.36 12.68 -18.72
N PHE A 328 9.63 12.98 -18.38
CA PHE A 328 10.83 12.22 -18.77
C PHE A 328 10.90 11.90 -20.28
N PHE A 329 10.40 12.81 -21.11
CA PHE A 329 10.45 12.69 -22.56
C PHE A 329 11.86 12.94 -23.09
N THR A 330 12.19 12.34 -24.22
CA THR A 330 13.44 12.62 -24.93
C THR A 330 13.41 14.03 -25.51
N HIS A 331 14.58 14.66 -25.65
CA HIS A 331 14.69 15.99 -26.28
C HIS A 331 14.02 16.04 -27.66
N SER A 332 14.15 14.98 -28.46
CA SER A 332 13.49 14.90 -29.77
C SER A 332 11.97 14.98 -29.64
N ARG A 333 11.38 14.18 -28.74
CA ARG A 333 9.93 14.17 -28.53
C ARG A 333 9.41 15.52 -28.01
N VAL A 334 10.14 16.14 -27.09
CA VAL A 334 9.77 17.46 -26.58
C VAL A 334 9.86 18.52 -27.67
N ASN A 335 10.87 18.46 -28.54
CA ASN A 335 10.94 19.33 -29.71
C ASN A 335 9.74 19.14 -30.64
N ASP A 336 9.31 17.90 -30.88
CA ASP A 336 8.14 17.62 -31.72
C ASP A 336 6.85 18.17 -31.08
N ILE A 337 6.67 18.02 -29.77
CA ILE A 337 5.53 18.60 -29.03
C ILE A 337 5.55 20.13 -29.07
N ILE A 338 6.72 20.75 -28.82
CA ILE A 338 6.88 22.20 -28.87
C ILE A 338 6.63 22.72 -30.28
N LYS A 339 7.09 21.99 -31.30
CA LYS A 339 6.84 22.34 -32.69
C LYS A 339 5.34 22.29 -33.00
N GLU A 340 4.66 21.23 -32.59
CA GLU A 340 3.22 21.04 -32.82
C GLU A 340 2.38 22.17 -32.22
N ARG A 341 2.66 22.59 -30.97
CA ARG A 341 1.91 23.69 -30.34
C ARG A 341 2.28 25.07 -30.89
N ASN A 342 3.48 25.23 -31.45
CA ASN A 342 3.93 26.50 -32.03
C ASN A 342 3.48 26.68 -33.49
N ASP A 343 3.26 25.59 -34.23
CA ASP A 343 2.66 25.66 -35.55
C ASP A 343 1.16 25.99 -35.41
N GLN A 344 0.73 27.10 -36.03
CA GLN A 344 -0.67 27.52 -36.20
C GLN A 344 -1.47 28.01 -34.97
N SER A 345 -0.84 28.43 -33.87
CA SER A 345 -1.59 28.80 -32.63
C SER A 345 -2.49 27.65 -32.14
N PHE A 346 -2.03 26.42 -32.35
CA PHE A 346 -2.78 25.21 -32.03
C PHE A 346 -2.63 24.87 -30.54
N ILE A 347 -3.77 24.76 -29.84
CA ILE A 347 -3.82 24.30 -28.45
C ILE A 347 -4.11 22.80 -28.48
N ILE A 348 -3.17 22.02 -27.94
CA ILE A 348 -3.35 20.59 -27.72
C ILE A 348 -4.41 20.43 -26.63
N LYS A 349 -5.53 19.77 -26.95
CA LYS A 349 -6.71 19.69 -26.08
C LYS A 349 -6.86 18.36 -25.36
N SER A 350 -6.17 17.32 -25.80
CA SER A 350 -6.32 15.98 -25.23
C SER A 350 -5.16 15.05 -25.56
N PHE A 351 -5.05 13.97 -24.78
CA PHE A 351 -4.12 12.88 -25.03
C PHE A 351 -4.33 12.22 -26.40
N GLY A 352 -5.58 12.14 -26.86
CA GLY A 352 -5.89 11.60 -28.19
C GLY A 352 -5.29 12.42 -29.34
N GLN A 353 -5.05 13.72 -29.15
CA GLN A 353 -4.33 14.53 -30.15
C GLN A 353 -2.83 14.24 -30.15
N LEU A 354 -2.23 14.08 -28.97
CA LEU A 354 -0.83 13.67 -28.85
C LEU A 354 -0.61 12.29 -29.47
N GLU A 355 -1.54 11.36 -29.29
CA GLU A 355 -1.50 10.04 -29.92
C GLU A 355 -1.64 10.13 -31.45
N LYS A 356 -2.66 10.84 -31.94
CA LYS A 356 -2.93 10.99 -33.37
C LYS A 356 -1.74 11.58 -34.14
N ASN A 357 -1.01 12.49 -33.51
CA ASN A 357 0.17 13.15 -34.08
C ASN A 357 1.46 12.33 -33.88
N ASN A 358 1.36 11.10 -33.37
CA ASN A 358 2.49 10.22 -33.02
C ASN A 358 3.48 10.85 -32.02
N LEU A 359 3.01 11.80 -31.20
CA LEU A 359 3.79 12.44 -30.15
C LEU A 359 3.84 11.57 -28.88
N LEU A 360 2.77 10.81 -28.63
CA LEU A 360 2.69 9.79 -27.58
C LEU A 360 2.10 8.48 -28.09
N SER A 361 2.46 7.37 -27.45
CA SER A 361 1.77 6.09 -27.62
C SER A 361 0.65 5.95 -26.58
N ASN A 362 -0.25 4.98 -26.75
CA ASN A 362 -1.26 4.64 -25.74
C ASN A 362 -0.67 4.38 -24.34
N TYR A 363 0.46 3.68 -24.28
CA TYR A 363 1.22 3.53 -23.03
C TYR A 363 1.74 4.87 -22.49
N GLY A 364 2.26 5.73 -23.38
CA GLY A 364 2.75 7.06 -22.99
C GLY A 364 1.65 7.97 -22.46
N VAL A 365 0.42 7.82 -22.96
CA VAL A 365 -0.77 8.51 -22.46
C VAL A 365 -1.07 8.07 -21.02
N ALA A 366 -1.20 6.77 -20.78
CA ALA A 366 -1.47 6.24 -19.45
C ALA A 366 -0.40 6.68 -18.43
N ALA A 367 0.88 6.55 -18.80
CA ALA A 367 2.01 6.90 -17.95
C ALA A 367 2.18 8.40 -17.68
N ASN A 368 1.52 9.29 -18.42
CA ASN A 368 1.65 10.75 -18.24
C ASN A 368 0.31 11.43 -17.98
N SER A 369 -0.73 10.66 -17.69
CA SER A 369 -2.09 11.15 -17.47
C SER A 369 -2.18 12.12 -16.29
N ASP A 370 -1.43 11.85 -15.22
CA ASP A 370 -1.37 12.69 -14.01
C ASP A 370 -0.35 13.83 -14.12
N ASN A 371 0.58 13.72 -15.06
CA ASN A 371 1.68 14.67 -15.25
C ASN A 371 1.39 15.74 -16.31
N ILE A 372 0.36 15.55 -17.13
CA ILE A 372 0.02 16.46 -18.23
C ILE A 372 -1.41 16.97 -18.06
N THR A 373 -1.54 18.29 -18.00
CA THR A 373 -2.80 18.99 -18.22
C THR A 373 -2.77 19.71 -19.57
N PHE A 374 -3.96 19.92 -20.13
CA PHE A 374 -4.13 20.67 -21.39
C PHE A 374 -4.62 22.09 -21.13
N TYR A 375 -5.44 22.22 -20.08
CA TYR A 375 -5.96 23.45 -19.53
C TYR A 375 -5.81 23.39 -18.02
N THR A 376 -5.52 24.53 -17.41
CA THR A 376 -5.24 24.62 -15.98
C THR A 376 -6.40 25.28 -15.25
N ASP A 377 -6.98 24.57 -14.28
CA ASP A 377 -7.95 25.16 -13.35
C ASP A 377 -7.19 26.01 -12.34
N ILE A 378 -7.39 27.33 -12.42
CA ILE A 378 -6.65 28.27 -11.59
C ILE A 378 -7.03 28.17 -10.11
N ASN A 379 -8.14 27.51 -9.77
CA ASN A 379 -8.59 27.30 -8.39
C ASN A 379 -8.06 26.03 -7.73
N SER A 380 -7.76 24.98 -8.51
CA SER A 380 -7.36 23.68 -7.96
C SER A 380 -5.94 23.24 -8.33
N ALA A 381 -5.34 23.81 -9.38
CA ALA A 381 -4.01 23.44 -9.85
C ALA A 381 -2.91 23.58 -8.77
N GLY A 382 -1.92 22.70 -8.78
CA GLY A 382 -0.73 22.85 -7.94
C GLY A 382 0.21 23.97 -8.41
N LEU A 383 1.19 24.35 -7.58
CA LEU A 383 2.22 25.33 -7.91
C LEU A 383 2.98 24.95 -9.19
N ASN A 384 3.39 23.68 -9.34
CA ASN A 384 4.10 23.21 -10.54
C ASN A 384 3.30 23.44 -11.83
N GLU A 385 2.00 23.14 -11.79
CA GLU A 385 1.12 23.34 -12.94
C GLU A 385 0.95 24.83 -13.22
N LEU A 386 0.74 25.65 -12.19
CA LEU A 386 0.64 27.10 -12.34
C LEU A 386 1.93 27.74 -12.87
N GLU A 387 3.11 27.30 -12.44
CA GLU A 387 4.40 27.75 -12.97
C GLU A 387 4.54 27.40 -14.45
N SER A 388 4.07 26.21 -14.84
CA SER A 388 4.14 25.75 -16.22
C SER A 388 3.32 26.61 -17.19
N LEU A 389 2.35 27.40 -16.72
CA LEU A 389 1.65 28.40 -17.53
C LEU A 389 2.58 29.47 -18.10
N PHE A 390 3.71 29.71 -17.47
CA PHE A 390 4.67 30.74 -17.87
C PHE A 390 5.91 30.19 -18.57
N GLY A 391 6.05 28.87 -18.71
CA GLY A 391 7.28 28.22 -19.18
C GLY A 391 7.68 28.53 -20.63
N PHE A 392 6.74 28.94 -21.48
CA PHE A 392 6.99 29.35 -22.86
C PHE A 392 7.33 30.83 -22.98
N ILE A 393 7.21 31.59 -21.88
CA ILE A 393 7.50 33.01 -21.81
C ILE A 393 8.96 33.14 -21.38
N ASP A 394 9.71 34.03 -22.02
CA ASP A 394 11.05 34.40 -21.58
C ASP A 394 10.97 35.13 -20.23
N MET A 395 11.01 34.34 -19.15
CA MET A 395 10.84 34.74 -17.75
C MET A 395 11.76 33.87 -16.89
N ASN A 396 12.37 34.45 -15.85
CA ASN A 396 13.18 33.68 -14.91
C ASN A 396 12.31 32.89 -13.92
N ASP A 397 12.86 31.79 -13.41
CA ASP A 397 12.17 30.86 -12.50
C ASP A 397 11.54 31.56 -11.28
N HIS A 398 12.26 32.51 -10.67
CA HIS A 398 11.77 33.25 -9.51
C HIS A 398 10.48 34.04 -9.80
N LYS A 399 10.40 34.67 -10.98
CA LYS A 399 9.22 35.43 -11.39
C LYS A 399 8.05 34.53 -11.77
N MET A 400 8.32 33.35 -12.35
CA MET A 400 7.30 32.35 -12.62
C MET A 400 6.67 31.85 -11.31
N GLU A 401 7.50 31.48 -10.35
CA GLU A 401 7.07 31.05 -9.01
C GLU A 401 6.28 32.15 -8.30
N GLU A 402 6.74 33.41 -8.37
CA GLU A 402 6.02 34.56 -7.80
C GLU A 402 4.60 34.68 -8.40
N PHE A 403 4.46 34.58 -9.72
CA PHE A 403 3.15 34.66 -10.36
C PHE A 403 2.25 33.46 -10.04
N ALA A 404 2.81 32.25 -10.00
CA ALA A 404 2.08 31.05 -9.62
C ALA A 404 1.57 31.16 -8.18
N LYS A 405 2.41 31.56 -7.22
CA LYS A 405 2.00 31.81 -5.82
C LYS A 405 0.97 32.91 -5.69
N VAL A 406 1.12 34.02 -6.42
CA VAL A 406 0.13 35.09 -6.43
C VAL A 406 -1.23 34.59 -6.90
N ILE A 407 -1.29 33.71 -7.90
CA ILE A 407 -2.55 33.08 -8.31
C ILE A 407 -3.08 32.20 -7.17
N MET A 408 -2.26 31.29 -6.65
CA MET A 408 -2.64 30.34 -5.61
C MET A 408 -3.16 31.01 -4.33
N ASP A 409 -2.46 32.02 -3.83
CA ASP A 409 -2.79 32.74 -2.59
C ASP A 409 -4.06 33.59 -2.68
N ASN A 410 -4.54 33.87 -3.90
CA ASN A 410 -5.71 34.72 -4.14
C ASN A 410 -6.95 33.93 -4.60
N ARG A 411 -6.92 32.61 -4.50
CA ARG A 411 -8.08 31.74 -4.69
C ARG A 411 -9.17 32.02 -3.64
N PRO A 412 -10.46 31.78 -3.94
CA PRO A 412 -10.97 31.36 -5.24
C PRO A 412 -11.17 32.53 -6.21
N TYR A 413 -10.96 32.25 -7.49
CA TYR A 413 -11.36 33.08 -8.60
C TYR A 413 -12.73 32.64 -9.12
N TYR A 414 -13.59 33.61 -9.45
CA TYR A 414 -14.90 33.37 -10.06
C TYR A 414 -14.92 33.70 -11.56
N ASP A 415 -13.88 34.38 -12.06
CA ASP A 415 -13.71 34.74 -13.46
C ASP A 415 -12.21 34.82 -13.74
N ILE A 416 -11.74 34.21 -14.83
CA ILE A 416 -10.33 34.19 -15.22
C ILE A 416 -9.76 35.62 -15.41
N SER A 417 -10.60 36.59 -15.76
CA SER A 417 -10.21 37.99 -15.94
C SER A 417 -9.77 38.65 -14.64
N ASN A 418 -10.15 38.11 -13.47
CA ASN A 418 -9.71 38.60 -12.17
C ASN A 418 -8.19 38.42 -11.98
N ILE A 419 -7.57 37.45 -12.67
CA ILE A 419 -6.12 37.25 -12.65
C ILE A 419 -5.38 38.42 -13.31
N LYS A 420 -6.00 39.10 -14.29
CA LYS A 420 -5.38 40.21 -15.04
C LYS A 420 -4.79 41.28 -14.13
N HIS A 421 -5.46 41.58 -13.01
CA HIS A 421 -5.00 42.57 -12.05
C HIS A 421 -3.86 42.10 -11.16
N LYS A 422 -3.64 40.79 -11.09
CA LYS A 422 -2.64 40.14 -10.22
C LYS A 422 -1.31 39.96 -10.94
N ILE A 423 -1.33 39.41 -12.15
CA ILE A 423 -0.11 39.13 -12.94
C ILE A 423 0.14 40.16 -14.05
N GLY A 424 -0.80 41.09 -14.27
CA GLY A 424 -0.71 42.14 -15.29
C GLY A 424 -1.20 41.72 -16.68
N TYR A 425 -1.62 42.72 -17.47
CA TYR A 425 -2.31 42.52 -18.75
C TYR A 425 -1.51 41.72 -19.79
N ARG A 426 -0.20 41.99 -19.89
CA ARG A 426 0.68 41.31 -20.85
C ARG A 426 0.71 39.80 -20.62
N TYR A 427 0.94 39.37 -19.38
CA TYR A 427 1.08 37.96 -19.02
C TYR A 427 -0.27 37.26 -19.01
N TYR A 428 -1.32 37.92 -18.52
CA TYR A 428 -2.69 37.42 -18.60
C TYR A 428 -3.09 37.06 -20.03
N ASN A 429 -2.86 37.95 -21.01
CA ASN A 429 -3.23 37.66 -22.39
C ASN A 429 -2.46 36.47 -23.00
N LEU A 430 -1.25 36.19 -22.53
CA LEU A 430 -0.46 35.04 -22.98
C LEU A 430 -1.01 33.73 -22.41
N ILE A 431 -1.41 33.71 -21.13
CA ILE A 431 -1.86 32.48 -20.48
C ILE A 431 -3.38 32.24 -20.58
N LYS A 432 -4.18 33.29 -20.84
CA LYS A 432 -5.66 33.24 -20.88
C LYS A 432 -6.21 32.06 -21.69
N PRO A 433 -5.68 31.69 -22.86
CA PRO A 433 -6.22 30.57 -23.65
C PRO A 433 -6.07 29.19 -23.00
N TYR A 434 -5.23 29.07 -21.97
CA TYR A 434 -4.82 27.80 -21.36
C TYR A 434 -5.34 27.62 -19.94
N ILE A 435 -6.13 28.57 -19.44
CA ILE A 435 -6.66 28.57 -18.08
C ILE A 435 -8.18 28.60 -18.08
N TYR A 436 -8.77 28.05 -17.03
CA TYR A 436 -10.19 28.16 -16.75
C TYR A 436 -10.42 28.32 -15.24
N VAL A 437 -11.61 28.78 -14.89
CA VAL A 437 -12.18 28.68 -13.55
C VAL A 437 -13.23 27.60 -13.66
N ASP A 438 -13.16 26.55 -12.83
CA ASP A 438 -14.23 25.57 -12.79
C ASP A 438 -15.51 26.22 -12.20
N GLU A 439 -16.37 26.74 -13.07
CA GLU A 439 -17.71 27.17 -12.73
C GLU A 439 -18.56 25.92 -12.51
N LYS A 440 -18.56 25.33 -11.30
CA LYS A 440 -19.39 24.16 -10.94
C LYS A 440 -19.45 23.12 -12.07
N ALA A 441 -18.53 22.14 -12.10
CA ALA A 441 -18.61 20.89 -12.85
C ALA A 441 -19.71 20.90 -13.93
N THR A 442 -19.40 21.50 -15.09
CA THR A 442 -20.39 21.72 -16.16
C THR A 442 -21.12 20.40 -16.39
N GLU A 443 -22.43 20.38 -16.14
CA GLU A 443 -23.24 19.18 -16.26
C GLU A 443 -23.34 18.78 -17.74
N TYR A 444 -22.41 17.95 -18.21
CA TYR A 444 -22.41 17.40 -19.56
C TYR A 444 -23.01 15.99 -19.59
N ILE A 445 -23.50 15.59 -20.77
CA ILE A 445 -24.10 14.27 -21.00
C ILE A 445 -23.35 13.51 -22.11
N ASN A 446 -23.37 12.18 -22.07
CA ASN A 446 -22.92 11.39 -23.20
C ASN A 446 -24.00 11.33 -24.27
N ILE A 447 -23.77 12.01 -25.40
CA ILE A 447 -24.78 12.17 -26.47
C ILE A 447 -25.13 10.86 -27.18
N ASN A 448 -24.30 9.82 -27.04
CA ASN A 448 -24.55 8.48 -27.60
C ASN A 448 -25.41 7.60 -26.69
N LEU A 449 -25.42 7.91 -25.40
CA LEU A 449 -26.10 7.16 -24.36
C LEU A 449 -27.36 7.88 -23.83
N ALA A 450 -27.46 9.19 -23.99
CA ALA A 450 -28.66 9.95 -23.64
C ALA A 450 -29.81 9.73 -24.63
N ASP A 451 -31.05 9.85 -24.14
CA ASP A 451 -32.22 10.01 -24.99
C ASP A 451 -32.04 11.24 -25.89
N LYS A 452 -32.33 11.11 -27.18
CA LYS A 452 -32.02 12.17 -28.14
C LYS A 452 -32.86 13.42 -27.96
N ASP A 453 -34.14 13.29 -27.62
CA ASP A 453 -34.99 14.47 -27.40
C ASP A 453 -34.58 15.19 -26.12
N SER A 454 -34.24 14.44 -25.09
CA SER A 454 -33.69 14.95 -23.84
C SER A 454 -32.33 15.62 -24.06
N ALA A 455 -31.44 14.99 -24.81
CA ALA A 455 -30.12 15.52 -25.16
C ALA A 455 -30.23 16.83 -25.95
N ALA A 456 -31.11 16.88 -26.97
CA ALA A 456 -31.34 18.12 -27.72
C ALA A 456 -31.85 19.26 -26.84
N THR A 457 -32.65 18.92 -25.82
CA THR A 457 -33.18 19.89 -24.85
C THR A 457 -32.10 20.37 -23.88
N ILE A 458 -31.30 19.46 -23.33
CA ILE A 458 -30.19 19.76 -22.42
C ILE A 458 -29.14 20.63 -23.13
N LEU A 459 -28.83 20.32 -24.38
CA LEU A 459 -27.86 21.06 -25.19
C LEU A 459 -28.40 22.42 -25.67
N GLY A 460 -29.68 22.73 -25.45
CA GLY A 460 -30.29 23.97 -25.92
C GLY A 460 -30.21 24.14 -27.44
N MET A 461 -30.31 23.03 -28.19
CA MET A 461 -30.09 23.04 -29.64
C MET A 461 -31.06 23.99 -30.36
N THR A 462 -30.54 24.70 -31.35
CA THR A 462 -31.38 25.43 -32.31
C THR A 462 -32.33 24.45 -33.04
N SER A 463 -33.46 24.94 -33.55
CA SER A 463 -34.39 24.09 -34.30
C SER A 463 -33.73 23.37 -35.47
N GLU A 464 -32.77 24.02 -36.14
CA GLU A 464 -32.02 23.46 -37.27
C GLU A 464 -31.06 22.34 -36.82
N ASP A 465 -30.28 22.56 -35.76
CA ASP A 465 -29.36 21.55 -35.23
C ASP A 465 -30.10 20.37 -34.61
N ARG A 466 -31.21 20.64 -33.93
CA ARG A 466 -32.10 19.61 -33.37
C ARG A 466 -32.62 18.71 -34.49
N GLU A 467 -33.07 19.26 -35.61
CA GLU A 467 -33.54 18.48 -36.75
C GLU A 467 -32.43 17.57 -37.31
N LYS A 468 -31.22 18.13 -37.50
CA LYS A 468 -30.04 17.37 -37.98
C LYS A 468 -29.63 16.25 -37.01
N TYR A 469 -29.69 16.51 -35.71
CA TYR A 469 -29.35 15.55 -34.66
C TYR A 469 -30.39 14.42 -34.54
N LEU A 470 -31.67 14.76 -34.45
CA LEU A 470 -32.76 13.79 -34.31
C LEU A 470 -32.85 12.88 -35.54
N ALA A 471 -32.66 13.42 -36.75
CA ALA A 471 -32.65 12.66 -38.00
C ALA A 471 -31.45 11.69 -38.15
N SER A 472 -30.39 11.85 -37.36
CA SER A 472 -29.18 11.05 -37.48
C SER A 472 -29.29 9.71 -36.74
N ASN A 473 -29.44 8.59 -37.43
CA ASN A 473 -29.45 7.25 -36.79
C ASN A 473 -28.05 6.71 -36.41
N ILE A 474 -27.02 7.56 -36.45
CA ILE A 474 -25.63 7.16 -36.25
C ILE A 474 -25.23 7.48 -34.81
N ARG A 475 -24.67 6.49 -34.09
CA ARG A 475 -23.90 6.77 -32.88
C ARG A 475 -22.53 7.33 -33.27
N TYR A 476 -22.13 8.42 -32.64
CA TYR A 476 -20.96 9.21 -32.97
C TYR A 476 -19.72 8.63 -32.32
N SER A 477 -18.88 7.98 -33.13
CA SER A 477 -17.56 7.49 -32.69
C SER A 477 -16.47 8.57 -32.74
N SER A 478 -16.73 9.69 -33.41
CA SER A 478 -15.82 10.83 -33.55
C SER A 478 -16.58 12.11 -33.90
N SER A 479 -16.00 13.27 -33.58
CA SER A 479 -16.59 14.59 -33.85
C SER A 479 -16.83 14.83 -35.35
N ALA A 480 -15.99 14.26 -36.22
CA ALA A 480 -16.13 14.37 -37.68
C ALA A 480 -17.45 13.78 -38.24
N LYS A 481 -18.16 12.94 -37.47
CA LYS A 481 -19.45 12.36 -37.86
C LYS A 481 -20.65 13.19 -37.38
N ILE A 482 -20.42 14.23 -36.58
CA ILE A 482 -21.46 15.08 -36.02
C ILE A 482 -22.03 15.97 -37.12
N LYS A 483 -23.36 16.04 -37.17
CA LYS A 483 -24.10 16.71 -38.26
C LYS A 483 -24.67 18.07 -37.87
N PHE A 484 -24.52 18.45 -36.60
CA PHE A 484 -24.88 19.76 -36.07
C PHE A 484 -23.60 20.54 -35.74
N ASP A 485 -23.72 21.81 -35.35
CA ASP A 485 -22.57 22.67 -35.03
C ASP A 485 -21.79 22.16 -33.79
N TYR A 486 -20.79 21.29 -34.04
CA TYR A 486 -20.01 20.66 -32.97
C TYR A 486 -19.34 21.69 -32.05
N ASP A 487 -18.69 22.70 -32.64
CA ASP A 487 -17.87 23.66 -31.89
C ASP A 487 -18.74 24.50 -30.94
N TYR A 488 -20.00 24.74 -31.29
CA TYR A 488 -20.94 25.49 -30.45
C TYR A 488 -21.39 24.71 -29.20
N TYR A 489 -21.55 23.39 -29.27
CA TYR A 489 -22.04 22.57 -28.15
C TYR A 489 -20.95 21.73 -27.47
N ALA A 490 -19.69 21.84 -27.89
CA ALA A 490 -18.59 20.94 -27.49
C ALA A 490 -18.36 20.88 -25.97
N ASP A 491 -18.73 21.94 -25.23
CA ASP A 491 -18.56 22.02 -23.78
C ASP A 491 -19.73 21.38 -22.99
N SER A 492 -20.77 20.91 -23.67
CA SER A 492 -22.01 20.41 -23.04
C SER A 492 -22.27 18.92 -23.26
N PHE A 493 -21.42 18.20 -24.00
CA PHE A 493 -21.54 16.75 -24.16
C PHE A 493 -20.21 16.04 -24.37
N THR A 494 -20.25 14.72 -24.16
CA THR A 494 -19.17 13.79 -24.48
C THR A 494 -19.63 12.71 -25.46
N LEU A 495 -18.68 12.08 -26.14
CA LEU A 495 -18.94 10.89 -26.97
C LEU A 495 -18.78 9.59 -26.19
N TYR A 496 -17.97 9.63 -25.14
CA TYR A 496 -17.65 8.51 -24.26
C TYR A 496 -17.75 8.99 -22.81
N THR A 497 -18.30 8.16 -21.95
CA THR A 497 -18.37 8.40 -20.51
C THR A 497 -17.15 7.78 -19.87
N ASN A 498 -16.33 8.58 -19.21
CA ASN A 498 -15.29 8.05 -18.34
C ASN A 498 -15.93 7.62 -17.02
N ILE A 499 -16.06 6.33 -16.78
CA ILE A 499 -16.78 5.80 -15.62
C ILE A 499 -16.15 6.20 -14.28
N ASN A 500 -14.83 6.44 -14.26
CA ASN A 500 -14.08 6.85 -13.08
C ASN A 500 -14.30 8.33 -12.72
N LYS A 501 -14.69 9.17 -13.69
CA LYS A 501 -14.83 10.64 -13.51
C LYS A 501 -16.25 11.17 -13.75
N ALA A 502 -17.14 10.35 -14.33
CA ALA A 502 -18.48 10.75 -14.71
C ALA A 502 -19.26 11.31 -13.51
N THR A 503 -19.90 12.46 -13.68
CA THR A 503 -20.73 13.00 -12.59
C THR A 503 -21.96 12.11 -12.39
N ARG A 504 -22.59 12.17 -11.21
CA ARG A 504 -23.90 11.52 -11.00
C ARG A 504 -24.91 11.97 -12.06
N TYR A 505 -24.88 13.26 -12.44
CA TYR A 505 -25.72 13.80 -13.49
C TYR A 505 -25.50 13.10 -14.85
N GLU A 506 -24.24 12.91 -15.27
CA GLU A 506 -23.94 12.17 -16.51
C GLU A 506 -24.47 10.73 -16.44
N LEU A 507 -24.26 10.04 -15.32
CA LEU A 507 -24.69 8.65 -15.11
C LEU A 507 -26.23 8.50 -15.13
N GLU A 508 -26.97 9.45 -14.56
CA GLU A 508 -28.45 9.47 -14.56
C GLU A 508 -29.05 9.71 -15.96
N HIS A 509 -28.24 10.17 -16.92
CA HIS A 509 -28.61 10.37 -18.31
C HIS A 509 -28.14 9.24 -19.24
N ILE A 510 -27.50 8.18 -18.72
CA ILE A 510 -27.21 6.98 -19.51
C ILE A 510 -28.48 6.15 -19.68
N GLU A 511 -28.81 5.88 -20.94
CA GLU A 511 -29.90 5.01 -21.33
C GLU A 511 -29.44 3.84 -22.21
N ALA A 512 -30.08 2.71 -22.01
CA ALA A 512 -29.87 1.52 -22.82
C ALA A 512 -31.17 1.03 -23.44
N ARG A 513 -31.08 0.63 -24.70
CA ARG A 513 -32.17 -0.03 -25.40
C ARG A 513 -32.24 -1.50 -24.97
N VAL A 514 -33.20 -1.83 -24.12
CA VAL A 514 -33.44 -3.18 -23.60
C VAL A 514 -34.71 -3.79 -24.18
N TRP A 515 -34.77 -5.13 -24.19
CA TRP A 515 -35.97 -5.87 -24.61
C TRP A 515 -36.83 -6.18 -23.38
N LYS A 516 -38.04 -5.63 -23.33
CA LYS A 516 -38.96 -5.76 -22.20
C LYS A 516 -40.42 -5.69 -22.65
N ASP A 517 -41.27 -6.53 -22.09
CA ASP A 517 -42.70 -6.62 -22.42
C ASP A 517 -42.95 -6.77 -23.93
N SER A 518 -42.16 -7.62 -24.60
CA SER A 518 -42.24 -7.90 -26.04
C SER A 518 -42.01 -6.70 -26.96
N LYS A 519 -41.35 -5.65 -26.47
CA LYS A 519 -40.92 -4.49 -27.27
C LYS A 519 -39.55 -3.98 -26.82
N TYR A 520 -38.88 -3.23 -27.70
CA TYR A 520 -37.70 -2.48 -27.30
C TYR A 520 -38.12 -1.22 -26.54
N GLN A 521 -37.49 -1.00 -25.39
CA GLN A 521 -37.70 0.19 -24.56
C GLN A 521 -36.33 0.76 -24.19
N TYR A 522 -36.23 2.08 -24.05
CA TYR A 522 -35.08 2.71 -23.46
C TYR A 522 -35.29 2.74 -21.94
N GLU A 523 -34.32 2.22 -21.20
CA GLU A 523 -34.29 2.29 -19.73
C GLU A 523 -33.07 3.09 -19.30
N LYS A 524 -33.28 4.03 -18.39
CA LYS A 524 -32.21 4.72 -17.66
C LYS A 524 -31.45 3.76 -16.77
N LEU A 525 -30.20 4.11 -16.49
CA LEU A 525 -29.38 3.39 -15.54
C LEU A 525 -30.07 3.41 -14.14
N PRO A 526 -30.32 2.25 -13.51
CA PRO A 526 -30.94 2.19 -12.19
C PRO A 526 -30.09 2.92 -11.15
N LYS A 527 -30.74 3.65 -10.24
CA LYS A 527 -30.04 4.39 -9.17
C LYS A 527 -29.09 3.51 -8.36
N VAL A 528 -29.48 2.26 -8.06
CA VAL A 528 -28.62 1.31 -7.34
C VAL A 528 -27.33 0.99 -8.10
N ILE A 529 -27.37 0.87 -9.43
CA ILE A 529 -26.16 0.65 -10.24
C ILE A 529 -25.29 1.92 -10.25
N ILE A 530 -25.90 3.10 -10.28
CA ILE A 530 -25.18 4.38 -10.20
C ILE A 530 -24.48 4.51 -8.85
N ASP A 531 -25.19 4.19 -7.76
CA ASP A 531 -24.65 4.24 -6.41
C ASP A 531 -23.48 3.25 -6.28
N ASP A 532 -23.62 2.01 -6.75
CA ASP A 532 -22.55 1.01 -6.73
C ASP A 532 -21.36 1.39 -7.62
N ILE A 533 -21.57 2.04 -8.76
CA ILE A 533 -20.48 2.55 -9.60
C ILE A 533 -19.71 3.65 -8.87
N ILE A 534 -20.43 4.55 -8.18
CA ILE A 534 -19.83 5.64 -7.43
C ILE A 534 -19.09 5.09 -6.19
N GLU A 535 -19.71 4.18 -5.46
CA GLU A 535 -19.10 3.51 -4.30
C GLU A 535 -17.86 2.72 -4.72
N PHE A 536 -17.97 1.93 -5.79
CA PHE A 536 -16.84 1.16 -6.32
C PHE A 536 -15.68 2.07 -6.67
N ARG A 537 -15.90 3.20 -7.38
CA ARG A 537 -14.80 4.11 -7.77
C ARG A 537 -14.30 5.03 -6.67
N GLU A 538 -15.10 5.26 -5.62
CA GLU A 538 -14.64 5.93 -4.40
C GLU A 538 -13.68 5.04 -3.60
N ASP A 539 -13.87 3.71 -3.67
CA ASP A 539 -12.94 2.70 -3.14
C ASP A 539 -11.74 2.45 -4.07
N GLN A 540 -12.00 2.15 -5.35
CA GLN A 540 -10.98 1.87 -6.37
C GLN A 540 -11.45 2.15 -7.80
N PRO A 541 -10.59 2.67 -8.68
CA PRO A 541 -10.95 2.95 -10.07
C PRO A 541 -11.24 1.68 -10.88
N PHE A 542 -12.20 1.74 -11.80
CA PHE A 542 -12.41 0.72 -12.81
C PHE A 542 -11.24 0.70 -13.80
N ASN A 543 -10.67 -0.47 -14.05
CA ASN A 543 -9.57 -0.67 -15.01
C ASN A 543 -9.95 -1.64 -16.14
N ALA A 544 -11.02 -2.40 -15.97
CA ALA A 544 -11.45 -3.41 -16.94
C ALA A 544 -12.96 -3.39 -17.16
N LYS A 545 -13.36 -3.80 -18.37
CA LYS A 545 -14.77 -3.93 -18.75
C LYS A 545 -15.50 -4.94 -17.86
N GLU A 546 -14.79 -5.97 -17.45
CA GLU A 546 -15.25 -7.08 -16.61
C GLU A 546 -15.69 -6.60 -15.22
N GLU A 547 -14.99 -5.64 -14.62
CA GLU A 547 -15.34 -5.09 -13.30
C GLU A 547 -16.68 -4.35 -13.34
N LEU A 548 -16.87 -3.53 -14.38
CA LEU A 548 -18.16 -2.89 -14.62
C LEU A 548 -19.23 -3.92 -14.96
N GLN A 549 -18.88 -4.98 -15.70
CA GLN A 549 -19.81 -6.06 -16.02
C GLN A 549 -20.33 -6.78 -14.76
N ASP A 550 -19.49 -6.96 -13.75
CA ASP A 550 -19.84 -7.66 -12.52
C ASP A 550 -20.90 -6.89 -11.72
N ILE A 551 -20.79 -5.56 -11.62
CA ILE A 551 -21.85 -4.71 -11.02
C ILE A 551 -23.18 -4.91 -11.75
N PHE A 552 -23.17 -4.85 -13.09
CA PHE A 552 -24.40 -5.05 -13.85
C PHE A 552 -24.94 -6.48 -13.73
N LYS A 553 -24.08 -7.47 -13.54
CA LYS A 553 -24.45 -8.88 -13.37
C LYS A 553 -25.12 -9.11 -12.01
N GLU A 554 -24.61 -8.49 -10.95
CA GLU A 554 -25.20 -8.52 -9.61
C GLU A 554 -26.66 -8.02 -9.63
N HIS A 555 -26.90 -6.93 -10.37
CA HIS A 555 -28.24 -6.36 -10.55
C HIS A 555 -29.08 -7.01 -11.64
N LYS A 556 -28.62 -8.12 -12.24
CA LYS A 556 -29.31 -8.83 -13.35
C LYS A 556 -29.59 -7.93 -14.56
N LYS A 557 -28.68 -6.99 -14.85
CA LYS A 557 -28.74 -6.00 -15.93
C LYS A 557 -27.65 -6.18 -17.00
N THR A 558 -27.13 -7.40 -17.19
CA THR A 558 -26.10 -7.69 -18.22
C THR A 558 -26.51 -7.28 -19.64
N SER A 559 -27.80 -7.34 -19.97
CA SER A 559 -28.31 -6.88 -21.28
C SER A 559 -28.17 -5.37 -21.48
N MET A 560 -28.26 -4.58 -20.40
CA MET A 560 -28.04 -3.13 -20.42
C MET A 560 -26.55 -2.82 -20.61
N TYR A 561 -25.68 -3.49 -19.84
CA TYR A 561 -24.22 -3.38 -19.97
C TYR A 561 -23.73 -3.55 -21.42
N THR A 562 -24.16 -4.62 -22.10
CA THR A 562 -23.76 -4.89 -23.49
C THR A 562 -24.19 -3.82 -24.50
N LYS A 563 -25.11 -2.92 -24.14
CA LYS A 563 -25.60 -1.84 -25.03
C LYS A 563 -24.91 -0.51 -24.81
N ILE A 564 -24.23 -0.34 -23.67
CA ILE A 564 -23.57 0.90 -23.29
C ILE A 564 -22.05 0.79 -23.35
N ILE A 565 -21.48 -0.41 -23.16
CA ILE A 565 -20.03 -0.62 -22.94
C ILE A 565 -19.12 -0.07 -24.06
N ASP A 566 -19.61 0.00 -25.29
CA ASP A 566 -18.86 0.57 -26.42
C ASP A 566 -18.66 2.11 -26.32
N TYR A 567 -19.36 2.75 -25.38
CA TYR A 567 -19.34 4.19 -25.13
C TYR A 567 -18.89 4.53 -23.69
N ILE A 568 -18.36 3.53 -22.99
CA ILE A 568 -17.76 3.68 -21.66
C ILE A 568 -16.24 3.51 -21.80
N VAL A 569 -15.48 4.38 -21.11
CA VAL A 569 -14.02 4.35 -21.02
C VAL A 569 -13.59 4.43 -19.54
N PHE A 570 -12.32 4.08 -19.27
CA PHE A 570 -11.81 3.81 -17.93
C PHE A 570 -10.63 4.74 -17.50
N TYR A 571 -10.43 5.88 -18.17
CA TYR A 571 -9.23 6.72 -17.98
C TYR A 571 -9.03 7.28 -16.57
#